data_AF-A0A442EUT7-F1
#
_entry.id   AF-A0A442EUT7-F1
#
_cell.length_a   1.000
_cell.length_b   1.000
_cell.length_c   1.000
_cell.angle_alpha   90.00
_cell.angle_beta   90.00
_cell.angle_gamma   90.00
#
_symmetry.space_group_name_H-M   'P 1'
#
loop_
_entity.id
_entity.type
_entity.pdbx_description
1 polymer ?
#
loop_
_entity_poly.entity_id
_entity_poly.type
_entity_poly.pdbx_seq_one_letter_code
_entity_poly.pdbx_strand_id
1 'polypeptide(L)'
;MESRVMLGTIREFWHDQRGVAMILVAITLPVLVGFALLAIDMSRANSLHNDLQKGADAMALAMAGELDGRADSITRAERVALNNLIANSHHFGENDSPETILRDSGVTWRFLRSIPPSDDTAIRVQDVITDKITDAKNAIFVEVTVTPVGFDAIFPASFLSASANNSFNVGATAVAGFEQSICETVPVFMCNPFETTTPATSKTIQQAFATGDTYSREFRILKVDSNPGPGNFGLLDNNLQSLRDAIAMGTAGTCYNRDAITTKTGVTLGQVSAGLNTRFDLYSGSLNKYDKDWNFRPATNVRKGQKSNTCNKYDPVTDGSALPLPPGANYNSTKGYSDKITNASTFYAQYWSVNHKGASVPNIPSTSHPTSLTQPASRYDVYKYEIVNGLVGDKSKGPTNERGTPSCFKGDNPTLDPDRRLINLAIVDCLANADKINGHTQLKPDGYASVFLNTPIAKVNPNDDPDGTGAEMPISLEIVDVDGPLGNGALDKAFRNEAQLYR
;
A
#
# COMPACT_ATOMS: atom_id res chain seq x y z
N MET A 1 16.83 -15.06 -105.53
CA MET A 1 17.60 -15.17 -104.26
C MET A 1 16.84 -14.61 -103.05
N GLU A 2 15.80 -13.78 -103.23
CA GLU A 2 15.07 -13.10 -102.14
C GLU A 2 14.16 -14.02 -101.30
N SER A 3 13.53 -15.05 -101.87
CA SER A 3 12.60 -15.94 -101.14
C SER A 3 13.28 -16.77 -100.04
N ARG A 4 14.55 -17.16 -100.21
CA ARG A 4 15.30 -17.93 -99.19
C ARG A 4 15.73 -17.09 -97.99
N VAL A 5 15.97 -15.79 -98.20
CA VAL A 5 16.32 -14.86 -97.12
C VAL A 5 15.10 -14.61 -96.23
N MET A 6 13.92 -14.42 -96.84
CA MET A 6 12.66 -14.19 -96.12
C MET A 6 12.22 -15.41 -95.27
N LEU A 7 12.39 -16.63 -95.78
CA LEU A 7 12.12 -17.88 -95.04
C LEU A 7 13.11 -18.11 -93.87
N GLY A 8 14.36 -17.64 -93.99
CA GLY A 8 15.36 -17.68 -92.93
C GLY A 8 14.99 -16.78 -91.75
N THR A 9 14.64 -15.52 -92.03
CA THR A 9 14.21 -14.53 -91.01
C THR A 9 12.92 -14.94 -90.29
N ILE A 10 11.95 -15.55 -90.98
CA ILE A 10 10.70 -16.03 -90.35
C ILE A 10 11.01 -17.22 -89.42
N ARG A 11 11.94 -18.10 -89.80
CA ARG A 11 12.34 -19.26 -88.99
C ARG A 11 13.19 -18.88 -87.79
N GLU A 12 14.02 -17.83 -87.90
CA GLU A 12 14.71 -17.19 -86.78
C GLU A 12 13.73 -16.57 -85.78
N PHE A 13 12.71 -15.84 -86.25
CA PHE A 13 11.68 -15.25 -85.38
C PHE A 13 10.84 -16.33 -84.67
N TRP A 14 10.58 -17.46 -85.34
CA TRP A 14 9.85 -18.60 -84.77
C TRP A 14 10.65 -19.39 -83.72
N HIS A 15 11.98 -19.32 -83.77
CA HIS A 15 12.88 -19.90 -82.75
C HIS A 15 13.40 -18.85 -81.75
N ASP A 16 12.97 -17.59 -81.86
CA ASP A 16 13.42 -16.52 -80.98
C ASP A 16 12.77 -16.64 -79.60
N GLN A 17 13.51 -17.24 -78.66
CA GLN A 17 13.08 -17.42 -77.28
C GLN A 17 13.39 -16.20 -76.39
N ARG A 18 13.99 -15.13 -76.92
CA ARG A 18 14.35 -13.92 -76.14
C ARG A 18 13.13 -13.20 -75.56
N GLY A 19 11.93 -13.40 -76.13
CA GLY A 19 10.67 -12.79 -75.68
C GLY A 19 9.93 -13.54 -74.57
N VAL A 20 10.26 -14.81 -74.29
CA VAL A 20 9.59 -15.61 -73.24
C VAL A 20 9.79 -14.99 -71.86
N ALA A 21 10.98 -14.43 -71.62
CA ALA A 21 11.27 -13.68 -70.39
C ALA A 21 10.39 -12.43 -70.24
N MET A 22 10.03 -11.73 -71.33
CA MET A 22 9.16 -10.55 -71.25
C MET A 22 7.73 -10.91 -70.84
N ILE A 23 7.18 -12.03 -71.30
CA ILE A 23 5.84 -12.48 -70.90
C ILE A 23 5.83 -12.82 -69.41
N LEU A 24 6.86 -13.52 -68.95
CA LEU A 24 6.98 -13.89 -67.54
C LEU A 24 7.14 -12.64 -66.65
N VAL A 25 7.97 -11.68 -67.07
CA VAL A 25 8.14 -10.38 -66.38
C VAL A 25 6.84 -9.56 -66.38
N ALA A 26 6.12 -9.48 -67.50
CA ALA A 26 4.86 -8.73 -67.60
C ALA A 26 3.77 -9.24 -66.64
N ILE A 27 3.76 -10.54 -66.34
CA ILE A 27 2.81 -11.16 -65.41
C ILE A 27 3.31 -11.06 -63.96
N THR A 28 4.60 -11.34 -63.73
CA THR A 28 5.16 -11.40 -62.37
C THR A 28 5.40 -10.03 -61.75
N LEU A 29 5.77 -9.03 -62.54
CA LEU A 29 6.10 -7.70 -62.03
C LEU A 29 4.90 -7.02 -61.35
N PRO A 30 3.68 -6.97 -61.93
CA PRO A 30 2.51 -6.44 -61.23
C PRO A 30 2.16 -7.19 -59.95
N VAL A 31 2.33 -8.51 -59.93
CA VAL A 31 2.10 -9.34 -58.74
C VAL A 31 3.09 -8.99 -57.63
N LEU A 32 4.38 -8.88 -57.95
CA LEU A 32 5.42 -8.50 -56.98
C LEU A 32 5.21 -7.07 -56.45
N VAL A 33 4.84 -6.12 -57.31
CA VAL A 33 4.51 -4.75 -56.90
C VAL A 33 3.28 -4.74 -56.00
N GLY A 34 2.23 -5.50 -56.33
CA GLY A 34 1.03 -5.62 -55.50
C GLY A 34 1.33 -6.15 -54.10
N PHE A 35 2.16 -7.20 -53.99
CA PHE A 35 2.60 -7.72 -52.70
C PHE A 35 3.47 -6.73 -51.92
N ALA A 36 4.33 -5.95 -52.61
CA ALA A 36 5.13 -4.93 -51.95
C ALA A 36 4.27 -3.82 -51.34
N LEU A 37 3.24 -3.35 -52.06
CA LEU A 37 2.30 -2.35 -51.54
C LEU A 37 1.51 -2.87 -50.34
N LEU A 38 0.99 -4.10 -50.42
CA LEU A 38 0.29 -4.74 -49.30
C LEU A 38 1.18 -4.87 -48.05
N ALA A 39 2.46 -5.24 -48.25
CA ALA A 39 3.42 -5.34 -47.15
C ALA A 39 3.70 -3.98 -46.49
N ILE A 40 3.77 -2.89 -47.27
CA ILE A 40 3.95 -1.53 -46.75
C ILE A 40 2.75 -1.11 -45.90
N ASP A 41 1.52 -1.31 -46.39
CA ASP A 41 0.31 -0.95 -45.64
C ASP A 41 0.17 -1.77 -44.36
N MET A 42 0.48 -3.07 -44.40
CA MET A 42 0.50 -3.91 -43.20
C MET A 42 1.57 -3.43 -42.20
N SER A 43 2.74 -2.99 -42.68
CA SER A 43 3.78 -2.41 -41.84
C SER A 43 3.30 -1.13 -41.17
N ARG A 44 2.63 -0.23 -41.92
CA ARG A 44 2.06 1.01 -41.39
C ARG A 44 0.97 0.74 -40.36
N ALA A 45 0.06 -0.18 -40.64
CA ALA A 45 -1.00 -0.60 -39.73
C ALA A 45 -0.43 -1.15 -38.41
N ASN A 46 0.58 -2.03 -38.49
CA ASN A 46 1.24 -2.59 -37.31
C ASN A 46 2.02 -1.53 -36.52
N SER A 47 2.71 -0.60 -37.20
CA SER A 47 3.39 0.51 -36.53
C SER A 47 2.40 1.40 -35.80
N LEU A 48 1.32 1.82 -36.46
CA LEU A 48 0.24 2.60 -35.85
C LEU A 48 -0.35 1.86 -34.65
N HIS A 49 -0.71 0.59 -34.80
CA HIS A 49 -1.26 -0.21 -33.71
C HIS A 49 -0.33 -0.28 -32.51
N ASN A 50 0.97 -0.50 -32.73
CA ASN A 50 1.97 -0.51 -31.66
C ASN A 50 2.07 0.83 -30.94
N ASP A 51 2.02 1.94 -31.66
CA ASP A 51 2.09 3.28 -31.06
C ASP A 51 0.82 3.60 -30.26
N LEU A 52 -0.36 3.28 -30.80
CA LEU A 52 -1.63 3.42 -30.08
C LEU A 52 -1.66 2.53 -28.83
N GLN A 53 -1.19 1.28 -28.93
CA GLN A 53 -1.17 0.34 -27.81
C GLN A 53 -0.20 0.78 -26.71
N LYS A 54 1.01 1.26 -27.06
CA LYS A 54 1.94 1.82 -26.06
C LYS A 54 1.34 3.01 -25.34
N GLY A 55 0.65 3.89 -26.06
CA GLY A 55 -0.01 5.04 -25.46
C GLY A 55 -1.17 4.66 -24.54
N ALA A 56 -2.01 3.71 -24.97
CA ALA A 56 -3.09 3.16 -24.15
C ALA A 56 -2.55 2.49 -22.89
N ASP A 57 -1.54 1.62 -23.02
CA ASP A 57 -0.89 0.90 -21.91
C ASP A 57 -0.26 1.88 -20.91
N ALA A 58 0.50 2.88 -21.39
CA ALA A 58 1.13 3.89 -20.54
C ALA A 58 0.10 4.74 -19.80
N MET A 59 -0.99 5.11 -20.48
CA MET A 59 -2.07 5.87 -19.87
C MET A 59 -2.83 5.04 -18.83
N ALA A 60 -3.16 3.80 -19.16
CA ALA A 60 -3.84 2.89 -18.24
C ALA A 60 -3.00 2.67 -16.98
N LEU A 61 -1.69 2.39 -17.11
CA LEU A 61 -0.78 2.22 -15.97
C LEU A 61 -0.67 3.48 -15.11
N ALA A 62 -0.55 4.65 -15.74
CA ALA A 62 -0.46 5.92 -15.00
C ALA A 62 -1.76 6.24 -14.25
N MET A 63 -2.92 5.99 -14.86
CA MET A 63 -4.21 6.17 -14.21
C MET A 63 -4.44 5.14 -13.11
N ALA A 64 -4.09 3.88 -13.34
CA ALA A 64 -4.19 2.81 -12.36
C ALA A 64 -3.34 3.12 -11.13
N GLY A 65 -2.12 3.65 -11.29
CA GLY A 65 -1.25 4.04 -10.17
C GLY A 65 -1.87 5.02 -9.17
N GLU A 66 -2.92 5.75 -9.55
CA GLU A 66 -3.66 6.65 -8.67
C GLU A 66 -4.87 5.99 -7.99
N LEU A 67 -5.27 4.79 -8.42
CA LEU A 67 -6.38 3.99 -7.89
C LEU A 67 -6.01 3.27 -6.60
N ASP A 68 -5.46 4.06 -5.68
CA ASP A 68 -5.38 3.67 -4.29
C ASP A 68 -6.80 3.74 -3.70
N GLY A 69 -7.28 2.94 -2.76
CA GLY A 69 -8.70 2.89 -2.38
C GLY A 69 -9.30 4.12 -1.69
N ARG A 70 -8.80 5.35 -1.90
CA ARG A 70 -9.27 6.60 -1.30
C ARG A 70 -10.45 7.21 -2.06
N ALA A 71 -11.14 8.13 -1.39
CA ALA A 71 -12.30 8.81 -1.96
C ALA A 71 -11.95 9.77 -3.12
N ASP A 72 -10.70 10.25 -3.20
CA ASP A 72 -10.21 11.17 -4.23
C ASP A 72 -9.42 10.49 -5.35
N SER A 73 -9.27 9.16 -5.31
CA SER A 73 -8.45 8.37 -6.25
C SER A 73 -8.81 8.61 -7.72
N ILE A 74 -10.11 8.54 -8.06
CA ILE A 74 -10.62 8.82 -9.40
C ILE A 74 -10.27 10.25 -9.85
N THR A 75 -10.38 11.24 -8.96
CA THR A 75 -10.07 12.64 -9.29
C THR A 75 -8.58 12.81 -9.59
N ARG A 76 -7.70 12.12 -8.88
CA ARG A 76 -6.25 12.12 -9.17
C ARG A 76 -5.94 11.40 -10.48
N ALA A 77 -6.55 10.23 -10.72
CA ALA A 77 -6.38 9.47 -11.96
C ALA A 77 -6.77 10.30 -13.20
N GLU A 78 -7.90 11.02 -13.15
CA GLU A 78 -8.34 11.91 -14.24
C GLU A 78 -7.39 13.09 -14.47
N ARG A 79 -6.81 13.64 -13.40
CA ARG A 79 -5.78 14.68 -13.52
C ARG A 79 -4.52 14.15 -14.20
N VAL A 80 -4.11 12.94 -13.86
CA VAL A 80 -2.97 12.26 -14.48
C VAL A 80 -3.24 12.01 -15.96
N ALA A 81 -4.44 11.53 -16.32
CA ALA A 81 -4.85 11.39 -17.72
C ALA A 81 -4.63 12.68 -18.51
N LEU A 82 -5.17 13.80 -18.04
CA LEU A 82 -5.08 15.10 -18.72
C LEU A 82 -3.64 15.61 -18.91
N ASN A 83 -2.74 15.27 -17.98
CA ASN A 83 -1.35 15.73 -18.01
C ASN A 83 -0.41 14.78 -18.77
N ASN A 84 -0.62 13.45 -18.68
CA ASN A 84 0.24 12.45 -19.32
C ASN A 84 -0.12 12.19 -20.80
N LEU A 85 -1.34 12.53 -21.22
CA LEU A 85 -1.78 12.48 -22.63
C LEU A 85 -0.95 13.36 -23.57
N ILE A 86 -0.13 14.28 -23.04
CA ILE A 86 0.68 15.22 -23.82
C ILE A 86 1.97 14.57 -24.36
N ALA A 87 2.37 13.39 -23.87
CA ALA A 87 3.69 12.81 -24.15
C ALA A 87 3.71 11.68 -25.21
N ASN A 88 2.56 11.07 -25.53
CA ASN A 88 2.50 9.94 -26.48
C ASN A 88 1.98 10.40 -27.85
N SER A 89 2.70 10.01 -28.89
CA SER A 89 2.40 10.35 -30.27
C SER A 89 2.29 9.11 -31.15
N HIS A 90 1.65 9.28 -32.30
CA HIS A 90 1.55 8.26 -33.34
C HIS A 90 1.84 8.88 -34.72
N HIS A 91 2.22 8.01 -35.66
CA HIS A 91 2.47 8.36 -37.05
C HIS A 91 1.45 7.67 -37.97
N PHE A 92 1.34 8.13 -39.21
CA PHE A 92 0.51 7.53 -40.27
C PHE A 92 -1.01 7.67 -40.09
N GLY A 93 -1.48 8.73 -39.42
CA GLY A 93 -2.89 9.10 -39.42
C GLY A 93 -3.38 9.63 -40.78
N GLU A 94 -4.64 10.07 -40.83
CA GLU A 94 -5.29 10.61 -42.03
C GLU A 94 -4.41 11.67 -42.72
N ASN A 95 -4.29 11.64 -44.05
CA ASN A 95 -3.44 12.52 -44.86
C ASN A 95 -1.91 12.41 -44.67
N ASP A 96 -1.39 11.28 -44.18
CA ASP A 96 0.05 11.13 -43.86
C ASP A 96 0.50 12.22 -42.86
N SER A 97 -0.39 12.50 -41.90
CA SER A 97 -0.20 13.55 -40.91
C SER A 97 1.14 13.36 -40.17
N PRO A 98 1.89 14.44 -39.89
CA PRO A 98 3.07 14.38 -39.04
C PRO A 98 2.70 13.85 -37.65
N GLU A 99 3.73 13.55 -36.85
CA GLU A 99 3.61 13.13 -35.45
C GLU A 99 2.44 13.83 -34.74
N THR A 100 1.40 13.06 -34.38
CA THR A 100 0.18 13.58 -33.76
C THR A 100 0.07 13.07 -32.34
N ILE A 101 -0.25 13.95 -31.39
CA ILE A 101 -0.41 13.59 -29.98
C ILE A 101 -1.71 12.79 -29.82
N LEU A 102 -1.66 11.66 -29.13
CA LEU A 102 -2.81 10.74 -28.96
C LEU A 102 -4.06 11.41 -28.40
N ARG A 103 -3.89 12.46 -27.58
CA ARG A 103 -4.99 13.23 -27.02
C ARG A 103 -5.92 13.81 -28.09
N ASP A 104 -5.34 14.25 -29.20
CA ASP A 104 -6.06 15.01 -30.23
C ASP A 104 -6.90 14.07 -31.12
N SER A 105 -6.57 12.77 -31.15
CA SER A 105 -7.37 11.71 -31.78
C SER A 105 -8.57 11.27 -30.95
N GLY A 106 -8.64 11.68 -29.67
CA GLY A 106 -9.69 11.31 -28.74
C GLY A 106 -9.40 10.00 -28.00
N VAL A 107 -9.38 10.06 -26.67
CA VAL A 107 -9.20 8.91 -25.78
C VAL A 107 -10.33 8.94 -24.75
N THR A 108 -10.95 7.79 -24.50
CA THR A 108 -11.96 7.62 -23.47
C THR A 108 -11.49 6.62 -22.42
N TRP A 109 -12.05 6.70 -21.21
CA TRP A 109 -11.73 5.78 -20.14
C TRP A 109 -12.94 5.51 -19.25
N ARG A 110 -12.93 4.35 -18.60
CA ARG A 110 -13.88 4.01 -17.53
C ARG A 110 -13.16 3.31 -16.39
N PHE A 111 -13.62 3.56 -15.16
CA PHE A 111 -13.10 2.93 -13.95
C PHE A 111 -13.89 1.67 -13.62
N LEU A 112 -13.21 0.64 -13.13
CA LEU A 112 -13.79 -0.66 -12.84
C LEU A 112 -13.50 -1.08 -11.39
N ARG A 113 -14.48 -1.75 -10.77
CA ARG A 113 -14.35 -2.41 -9.46
C ARG A 113 -13.88 -3.85 -9.53
N SER A 114 -14.03 -4.47 -10.69
CA SER A 114 -13.65 -5.85 -10.95
C SER A 114 -13.43 -6.03 -12.44
N ILE A 115 -12.77 -7.11 -12.81
CA ILE A 115 -12.68 -7.60 -14.18
C ILE A 115 -13.23 -9.03 -14.23
N PRO A 116 -13.76 -9.49 -15.37
CA PRO A 116 -14.17 -10.88 -15.54
C PRO A 116 -12.99 -11.84 -15.28
N PRO A 117 -13.24 -13.08 -14.79
CA PRO A 117 -12.17 -14.05 -14.51
C PRO A 117 -11.44 -14.60 -15.74
N SER A 118 -11.94 -14.30 -16.94
CA SER A 118 -11.43 -14.78 -18.22
C SER A 118 -11.38 -13.62 -19.19
N ASP A 119 -10.24 -13.48 -19.86
CA ASP A 119 -9.96 -12.35 -20.76
C ASP A 119 -10.83 -12.37 -22.03
N ASP A 120 -11.41 -13.52 -22.37
CA ASP A 120 -12.37 -13.68 -23.47
C ASP A 120 -13.77 -13.11 -23.14
N THR A 121 -14.01 -12.73 -21.88
CA THR A 121 -15.31 -12.21 -21.44
C THR A 121 -15.29 -10.69 -21.41
N ALA A 122 -16.23 -10.07 -22.14
CA ALA A 122 -16.38 -8.62 -22.12
C ALA A 122 -16.68 -8.10 -20.70
N ILE A 123 -16.11 -6.94 -20.37
CA ILE A 123 -16.39 -6.20 -19.13
C ILE A 123 -17.89 -5.93 -19.02
N ARG A 124 -18.48 -6.35 -17.90
CA ARG A 124 -19.93 -6.30 -17.69
C ARG A 124 -20.32 -4.97 -17.05
N VAL A 125 -21.59 -4.60 -17.13
CA VAL A 125 -22.07 -3.32 -16.59
C VAL A 125 -21.82 -3.22 -15.08
N GLN A 126 -21.95 -4.33 -14.34
CA GLN A 126 -21.69 -4.38 -12.89
C GLN A 126 -20.21 -4.19 -12.51
N ASP A 127 -19.29 -4.41 -13.45
CA ASP A 127 -17.85 -4.25 -13.21
C ASP A 127 -17.45 -2.77 -13.26
N VAL A 128 -18.28 -1.90 -13.86
CA VAL A 128 -18.00 -0.49 -14.09
C VAL A 128 -18.45 0.37 -12.90
N ILE A 129 -17.62 1.33 -12.52
CA ILE A 129 -17.97 2.38 -11.56
C ILE A 129 -18.83 3.44 -12.27
N THR A 130 -20.07 3.62 -11.82
CA THR A 130 -20.99 4.63 -12.38
C THR A 130 -21.05 5.88 -11.51
N ASP A 131 -20.98 5.75 -10.18
CA ASP A 131 -20.89 6.88 -9.26
C ASP A 131 -19.43 7.13 -8.84
N LYS A 132 -18.78 8.06 -9.53
CA LYS A 132 -17.39 8.42 -9.28
C LYS A 132 -17.12 9.09 -7.92
N ILE A 133 -18.16 9.45 -7.16
CA ILE A 133 -18.00 10.10 -5.85
C ILE A 133 -18.16 9.07 -4.73
N THR A 134 -19.25 8.32 -4.73
CA THR A 134 -19.54 7.38 -3.63
C THR A 134 -18.75 6.07 -3.76
N ASP A 135 -18.46 5.64 -4.98
CA ASP A 135 -17.78 4.37 -5.26
C ASP A 135 -16.29 4.52 -5.60
N ALA A 136 -15.70 5.72 -5.46
CA ALA A 136 -14.28 5.94 -5.77
C ALA A 136 -13.33 4.96 -5.05
N LYS A 137 -13.64 4.61 -3.80
CA LYS A 137 -12.87 3.64 -2.99
C LYS A 137 -12.84 2.23 -3.57
N ASN A 138 -13.80 1.91 -4.44
CA ASN A 138 -13.96 0.60 -5.07
C ASN A 138 -13.29 0.52 -6.45
N ALA A 139 -12.85 1.64 -7.03
CA ALA A 139 -12.14 1.65 -8.29
C ALA A 139 -10.72 1.09 -8.11
N ILE A 140 -10.45 -0.07 -8.72
CA ILE A 140 -9.14 -0.74 -8.67
C ILE A 140 -8.55 -1.03 -10.07
N PHE A 141 -9.37 -0.90 -11.12
CA PHE A 141 -8.92 -0.94 -12.51
C PHE A 141 -9.42 0.27 -13.30
N VAL A 142 -8.75 0.51 -14.43
CA VAL A 142 -9.15 1.47 -15.46
C VAL A 142 -9.02 0.79 -16.81
N GLU A 143 -10.05 0.94 -17.64
CA GLU A 143 -9.98 0.63 -19.07
C GLU A 143 -9.83 1.94 -19.83
N VAL A 144 -8.82 1.99 -20.70
CA VAL A 144 -8.55 3.09 -21.61
C VAL A 144 -8.80 2.61 -23.04
N THR A 145 -9.58 3.38 -23.79
CA THR A 145 -9.89 3.11 -25.19
C THR A 145 -9.46 4.30 -26.05
N VAL A 146 -8.59 4.02 -27.01
CA VAL A 146 -8.16 5.00 -28.01
C VAL A 146 -9.16 4.98 -29.16
N THR A 147 -9.64 6.16 -29.57
CA THR A 147 -10.55 6.26 -30.71
C THR A 147 -9.85 5.75 -31.97
N PRO A 148 -10.48 4.92 -32.80
CA PRO A 148 -9.82 4.37 -33.98
C PRO A 148 -9.27 5.47 -34.90
N VAL A 149 -7.99 5.35 -35.25
CA VAL A 149 -7.31 6.25 -36.18
C VAL A 149 -7.30 5.63 -37.56
N GLY A 150 -7.78 6.39 -38.54
CA GLY A 150 -7.89 5.97 -39.93
C GLY A 150 -6.66 6.33 -40.77
N PHE A 151 -6.31 5.49 -41.74
CA PHE A 151 -5.39 5.85 -42.82
C PHE A 151 -5.80 5.21 -44.15
N ASP A 152 -5.39 5.85 -45.25
CA ASP A 152 -5.59 5.33 -46.60
C ASP A 152 -4.46 4.38 -47.00
N ALA A 153 -4.84 3.18 -47.41
CA ALA A 153 -3.95 2.18 -47.97
C ALA A 153 -3.50 2.57 -49.38
N ILE A 154 -2.24 2.25 -49.64
CA ILE A 154 -1.59 2.43 -50.94
C ILE A 154 -1.98 1.27 -51.86
N PHE A 155 -2.18 0.08 -51.32
CA PHE A 155 -2.69 -1.07 -52.03
C PHE A 155 -4.16 -0.84 -52.46
N PRO A 156 -4.48 -0.93 -53.76
CA PRO A 156 -5.85 -0.75 -54.22
C PRO A 156 -6.71 -1.95 -53.79
N ALA A 157 -7.50 -1.79 -52.73
CA ALA A 157 -8.38 -2.84 -52.21
C ALA A 157 -9.45 -3.29 -53.24
N SER A 158 -9.70 -2.47 -54.26
CA SER A 158 -10.50 -2.82 -55.44
C SER A 158 -10.02 -4.08 -56.19
N PHE A 159 -8.74 -4.47 -56.03
CA PHE A 159 -8.22 -5.74 -56.54
C PHE A 159 -8.74 -6.97 -55.79
N LEU A 160 -9.21 -6.81 -54.55
CA LEU A 160 -9.75 -7.89 -53.72
C LEU A 160 -11.28 -7.99 -53.85
N SER A 161 -11.98 -6.86 -53.84
CA SER A 161 -13.41 -6.80 -54.16
C SER A 161 -13.81 -5.40 -54.63
N ALA A 162 -14.80 -5.32 -55.52
CA ALA A 162 -15.34 -4.04 -56.00
C ALA A 162 -15.98 -3.17 -54.90
N SER A 163 -16.31 -3.76 -53.75
CA SER A 163 -16.91 -3.08 -52.59
C SER A 163 -15.91 -2.75 -51.49
N ALA A 164 -14.62 -3.08 -51.66
CA ALA A 164 -13.61 -2.79 -50.65
C ALA A 164 -13.20 -1.31 -50.70
N ASN A 165 -13.12 -0.68 -49.55
CA ASN A 165 -12.59 0.67 -49.37
C ASN A 165 -11.09 0.59 -49.03
N ASN A 166 -10.30 1.56 -49.50
CA ASN A 166 -8.88 1.65 -49.19
C ASN A 166 -8.62 2.23 -47.78
N SER A 167 -9.58 2.14 -46.85
CA SER A 167 -9.46 2.76 -45.52
C SER A 167 -9.23 1.69 -44.47
N PHE A 168 -8.22 1.92 -43.62
CA PHE A 168 -7.91 1.10 -42.46
C PHE A 168 -8.12 1.90 -41.20
N ASN A 169 -8.89 1.37 -40.25
CA ASN A 169 -9.07 1.95 -38.92
C ASN A 169 -8.37 1.06 -37.89
N VAL A 170 -7.47 1.65 -37.12
CA VAL A 170 -6.73 0.96 -36.07
C VAL A 170 -7.08 1.59 -34.73
N GLY A 171 -7.54 0.78 -33.78
CA GLY A 171 -7.80 1.19 -32.41
C GLY A 171 -6.88 0.44 -31.44
N ALA A 172 -6.90 0.88 -30.18
CA ALA A 172 -6.23 0.20 -29.08
C ALA A 172 -7.06 0.32 -27.80
N THR A 173 -7.03 -0.74 -27.00
CA THR A 173 -7.65 -0.77 -25.67
C THR A 173 -6.64 -1.36 -24.69
N ALA A 174 -6.59 -0.81 -23.49
CA ALA A 174 -5.74 -1.30 -22.41
C ALA A 174 -6.51 -1.30 -21.10
N VAL A 175 -6.37 -2.36 -20.31
CA VAL A 175 -6.87 -2.42 -18.93
C VAL A 175 -5.66 -2.47 -18.01
N ALA A 176 -5.64 -1.62 -17.00
CA ALA A 176 -4.64 -1.66 -15.95
C ALA A 176 -5.30 -1.64 -14.57
N GLY A 177 -4.66 -2.28 -13.61
CA GLY A 177 -5.07 -2.27 -12.22
C GLY A 177 -3.92 -1.93 -11.29
N PHE A 178 -4.28 -1.58 -10.07
CA PHE A 178 -3.34 -1.22 -9.02
C PHE A 178 -3.52 -2.09 -7.80
N GLU A 179 -2.41 -2.66 -7.35
CA GLU A 179 -2.33 -3.44 -6.13
C GLU A 179 -1.33 -2.79 -5.19
N GLN A 180 -1.72 -2.68 -3.92
CA GLN A 180 -0.84 -2.17 -2.87
C GLN A 180 -0.70 -3.18 -1.75
N SER A 181 0.53 -3.50 -1.38
CA SER A 181 0.84 -4.47 -0.32
C SER A 181 1.74 -3.89 0.76
N ILE A 182 1.56 -4.29 2.03
CA ILE A 182 2.39 -3.91 3.17
C ILE A 182 3.02 -5.12 3.84
N CYS A 183 4.35 -5.14 3.98
CA CYS A 183 5.10 -6.30 4.48
C CYS A 183 5.57 -6.17 5.94
N GLU A 184 5.63 -4.94 6.45
CA GLU A 184 6.10 -4.61 7.80
C GLU A 184 4.94 -4.19 8.72
N THR A 185 3.90 -5.03 8.79
CA THR A 185 2.75 -4.81 9.68
C THR A 185 2.62 -5.95 10.67
N VAL A 186 2.25 -5.63 11.91
CA VAL A 186 1.86 -6.66 12.86
C VAL A 186 0.50 -7.23 12.44
N PRO A 187 0.23 -8.53 12.67
CA PRO A 187 -1.04 -9.20 12.33
C PRO A 187 -2.20 -8.79 13.26
N VAL A 188 -2.41 -7.48 13.41
CA VAL A 188 -3.41 -6.86 14.28
C VAL A 188 -4.07 -5.73 13.50
N PHE A 189 -5.38 -5.55 13.69
CA PHE A 189 -6.11 -4.38 13.18
C PHE A 189 -6.83 -3.67 14.32
N MET A 190 -7.03 -2.36 14.20
CA MET A 190 -7.78 -1.53 15.14
C MET A 190 -9.02 -0.96 14.46
N CYS A 191 -10.16 -1.00 15.15
CA CYS A 191 -11.38 -0.31 14.75
C CYS A 191 -11.15 1.21 14.80
N ASN A 192 -11.53 1.93 13.75
CA ASN A 192 -11.34 3.36 13.66
C ASN A 192 -12.01 4.08 14.86
N PRO A 193 -11.25 4.72 15.76
CA PRO A 193 -11.82 5.35 16.94
C PRO A 193 -12.62 6.63 16.64
N PHE A 194 -12.59 7.09 15.40
CA PHE A 194 -13.32 8.28 14.93
C PHE A 194 -14.50 7.94 14.02
N GLU A 195 -14.84 6.65 13.91
CA GLU A 195 -16.09 6.25 13.29
C GLU A 195 -17.28 6.46 14.24
N THR A 196 -18.44 6.73 13.67
CA THR A 196 -19.70 6.97 14.39
C THR A 196 -20.83 6.26 13.67
N THR A 197 -21.96 6.04 14.36
CA THR A 197 -23.16 5.42 13.77
C THR A 197 -23.79 6.27 12.66
N THR A 198 -23.44 7.55 12.57
CA THR A 198 -23.88 8.46 11.51
C THR A 198 -22.69 8.75 10.59
N PRO A 199 -22.63 8.18 9.36
CA PRO A 199 -21.46 8.29 8.49
C PRO A 199 -20.97 9.73 8.25
N ALA A 200 -21.88 10.71 8.20
CA ALA A 200 -21.55 12.13 8.02
C ALA A 200 -20.75 12.76 9.17
N THR A 201 -20.77 12.16 10.37
CA THR A 201 -19.98 12.61 11.53
C THR A 201 -18.73 11.79 11.78
N SER A 202 -18.52 10.72 11.00
CA SER A 202 -17.31 9.90 11.05
C SER A 202 -16.15 10.60 10.36
N LYS A 203 -14.93 10.42 10.87
CA LYS A 203 -13.69 10.80 10.19
C LYS A 203 -12.91 9.56 9.81
N THR A 204 -12.27 9.56 8.65
CA THR A 204 -11.22 8.57 8.38
C THR A 204 -10.05 8.81 9.34
N ILE A 205 -9.23 7.79 9.56
CA ILE A 205 -8.07 7.93 10.45
C ILE A 205 -7.10 9.00 9.95
N GLN A 206 -6.96 9.15 8.64
CA GLN A 206 -6.11 10.15 8.01
C GLN A 206 -6.64 11.58 8.22
N GLN A 207 -7.97 11.77 8.15
CA GLN A 207 -8.60 13.06 8.47
C GLN A 207 -8.44 13.41 9.96
N ALA A 208 -8.63 12.44 10.84
CA ALA A 208 -8.41 12.63 12.28
C ALA A 208 -6.95 12.97 12.58
N PHE A 209 -6.00 12.32 11.90
CA PHE A 209 -4.58 12.60 12.02
C PHE A 209 -4.26 14.03 11.56
N ALA A 210 -4.64 14.42 10.33
CA ALA A 210 -4.35 15.75 9.79
C ALA A 210 -4.95 16.90 10.62
N THR A 211 -6.10 16.66 11.27
CA THR A 211 -6.72 17.64 12.19
C THR A 211 -6.13 17.62 13.61
N GLY A 212 -5.11 16.79 13.85
CA GLY A 212 -4.43 16.64 15.13
C GLY A 212 -5.27 15.93 16.19
N ASP A 213 -6.36 15.26 15.83
CA ASP A 213 -7.27 14.60 16.78
C ASP A 213 -6.69 13.34 17.39
N THR A 214 -5.77 12.67 16.68
CA THR A 214 -5.03 11.51 17.17
C THR A 214 -3.83 11.90 18.04
N TYR A 215 -3.33 13.12 17.88
CA TYR A 215 -2.04 13.53 18.43
C TYR A 215 -2.04 13.50 19.96
N SER A 216 -0.99 12.90 20.52
CA SER A 216 -0.72 12.91 21.96
C SER A 216 -1.85 12.31 22.81
N ARG A 217 -2.65 11.41 22.25
CA ARG A 217 -3.66 10.62 22.98
C ARG A 217 -3.17 9.20 23.21
N GLU A 218 -3.51 8.65 24.36
CA GLU A 218 -3.38 7.22 24.60
C GLU A 218 -4.63 6.51 24.07
N PHE A 219 -4.45 5.59 23.14
CA PHE A 219 -5.43 4.61 22.71
C PHE A 219 -5.24 3.33 23.53
N ARG A 220 -6.32 2.74 24.04
CA ARG A 220 -6.24 1.46 24.76
C ARG A 220 -7.10 0.44 24.07
N ILE A 221 -6.45 -0.48 23.39
CA ILE A 221 -7.12 -1.47 22.57
C ILE A 221 -7.21 -2.80 23.34
N LEU A 222 -8.40 -3.40 23.37
CA LEU A 222 -8.62 -4.77 23.87
C LEU A 222 -9.40 -5.58 22.83
N LYS A 223 -9.09 -6.87 22.70
CA LYS A 223 -9.90 -7.78 21.88
C LYS A 223 -11.26 -7.93 22.55
N VAL A 224 -12.31 -7.82 21.75
CA VAL A 224 -13.66 -8.23 22.15
C VAL A 224 -14.11 -9.41 21.29
N ASP A 225 -14.94 -10.28 21.88
CA ASP A 225 -15.25 -11.58 21.27
C ASP A 225 -16.49 -11.59 20.37
N SER A 226 -17.35 -10.57 20.42
CA SER A 226 -18.61 -10.58 19.65
C SER A 226 -19.09 -9.25 19.07
N ASN A 227 -18.61 -8.09 19.54
CA ASN A 227 -19.03 -6.78 19.01
C ASN A 227 -17.90 -5.75 19.08
N PRO A 228 -17.00 -5.71 18.08
CA PRO A 228 -15.97 -4.69 18.00
C PRO A 228 -16.60 -3.32 17.77
N GLY A 229 -16.34 -2.38 18.68
CA GLY A 229 -16.71 -0.98 18.55
C GLY A 229 -15.47 -0.09 18.33
N PRO A 230 -15.66 1.23 18.16
CA PRO A 230 -14.58 2.18 17.92
C PRO A 230 -13.45 2.03 18.95
N GLY A 231 -12.22 1.86 18.47
CA GLY A 231 -11.03 1.67 19.31
C GLY A 231 -10.78 0.24 19.83
N ASN A 232 -11.62 -0.74 19.51
CA ASN A 232 -11.30 -2.15 19.77
C ASN A 232 -10.30 -2.68 18.73
N PHE A 233 -9.74 -3.87 18.97
CA PHE A 233 -8.86 -4.51 18.00
C PHE A 233 -9.21 -5.96 17.72
N GLY A 234 -8.72 -6.47 16.59
CA GLY A 234 -8.76 -7.87 16.23
C GLY A 234 -7.46 -8.35 15.59
N LEU A 235 -7.42 -9.64 15.25
CA LEU A 235 -6.24 -10.29 14.71
C LEU A 235 -6.41 -10.55 13.23
N LEU A 236 -5.30 -10.52 12.50
CA LEU A 236 -5.25 -10.83 11.08
C LEU A 236 -4.65 -12.22 10.89
N ASP A 237 -5.20 -12.97 9.93
CA ASP A 237 -4.70 -14.27 9.55
C ASP A 237 -3.69 -14.14 8.41
N ASN A 238 -2.66 -14.95 8.48
CA ASN A 238 -1.55 -14.98 7.51
C ASN A 238 -0.98 -16.39 7.31
N ASN A 239 -1.73 -17.45 7.63
CA ASN A 239 -1.25 -18.85 7.57
C ASN A 239 0.06 -19.09 8.35
N LEU A 240 0.35 -18.23 9.33
CA LEU A 240 1.60 -18.28 10.10
C LEU A 240 1.61 -19.49 11.03
N GLN A 241 2.77 -20.13 11.13
CA GLN A 241 3.02 -21.23 12.08
C GLN A 241 2.93 -20.76 13.54
N SER A 242 3.32 -19.51 13.83
CA SER A 242 3.21 -18.89 15.15
C SER A 242 2.90 -17.40 15.04
N LEU A 243 1.70 -16.99 15.45
CA LEU A 243 1.31 -15.57 15.51
C LEU A 243 2.21 -14.79 16.50
N ARG A 244 2.50 -15.40 17.65
CA ARG A 244 3.38 -14.82 18.68
C ARG A 244 4.74 -14.47 18.11
N ASP A 245 5.36 -15.40 17.39
CA ASP A 245 6.74 -15.23 16.92
C ASP A 245 6.77 -14.15 15.82
N ALA A 246 5.76 -14.11 14.93
CA ALA A 246 5.61 -13.02 13.95
C ALA A 246 5.44 -11.64 14.62
N ILE A 247 4.61 -11.55 15.65
CA ILE A 247 4.46 -10.31 16.42
C ILE A 247 5.77 -9.93 17.10
N ALA A 248 6.46 -10.90 17.70
CA ALA A 248 7.74 -10.72 18.37
C ALA A 248 8.86 -10.28 17.42
N MET A 249 8.88 -10.80 16.19
CA MET A 249 9.81 -10.39 15.15
C MET A 249 9.43 -9.05 14.51
N GLY A 250 8.19 -8.57 14.68
CA GLY A 250 7.73 -7.31 14.10
C GLY A 250 7.48 -7.37 12.59
N THR A 251 7.57 -8.56 11.99
CA THR A 251 7.12 -8.86 10.63
C THR A 251 6.54 -10.26 10.62
N ALA A 252 5.47 -10.43 9.83
CA ALA A 252 4.95 -11.76 9.53
C ALA A 252 5.82 -12.52 8.51
N GLY A 253 6.82 -11.86 7.90
CA GLY A 253 7.52 -12.40 6.73
C GLY A 253 6.63 -12.51 5.49
N THR A 254 5.41 -11.98 5.56
CA THR A 254 4.36 -12.03 4.54
C THR A 254 3.75 -10.65 4.38
N CYS A 255 3.45 -10.27 3.14
CA CYS A 255 2.82 -8.99 2.82
C CYS A 255 1.29 -9.13 2.82
N TYR A 256 0.60 -8.11 3.31
CA TYR A 256 -0.85 -8.02 3.25
C TYR A 256 -1.25 -7.14 2.08
N ASN A 257 -2.15 -7.64 1.24
CA ASN A 257 -2.79 -6.82 0.22
C ASN A 257 -3.76 -5.83 0.92
N ARG A 258 -3.69 -4.55 0.57
CA ARG A 258 -4.55 -3.50 1.14
C ARG A 258 -6.02 -3.66 0.78
N ASP A 259 -6.35 -4.33 -0.32
CA ASP A 259 -7.74 -4.54 -0.73
C ASP A 259 -8.40 -5.72 -0.02
N ALA A 260 -7.61 -6.60 0.59
CA ALA A 260 -8.11 -7.81 1.24
C ALA A 260 -7.20 -8.27 2.38
N ILE A 261 -7.65 -8.05 3.63
CA ILE A 261 -7.09 -8.69 4.82
C ILE A 261 -8.10 -9.66 5.42
N THR A 262 -7.62 -10.80 5.91
CA THR A 262 -8.47 -11.84 6.49
C THR A 262 -8.36 -11.82 8.00
N THR A 263 -9.48 -11.87 8.72
CA THR A 263 -9.50 -11.91 10.18
C THR A 263 -9.14 -13.29 10.72
N LYS A 264 -8.43 -13.34 11.86
CA LYS A 264 -8.09 -14.58 12.56
C LYS A 264 -8.92 -14.75 13.83
N THR A 265 -9.42 -15.96 14.06
CA THR A 265 -10.07 -16.38 15.30
C THR A 265 -9.25 -17.46 16.02
N GLY A 266 -9.56 -17.69 17.29
CA GLY A 266 -8.99 -18.82 18.05
C GLY A 266 -7.56 -18.64 18.58
N VAL A 267 -7.01 -17.43 18.59
CA VAL A 267 -5.70 -17.13 19.21
C VAL A 267 -5.88 -16.46 20.56
N THR A 268 -5.06 -16.86 21.54
CA THR A 268 -5.08 -16.27 22.89
C THR A 268 -4.39 -14.90 22.91
N LEU A 269 -4.93 -13.97 23.69
CA LEU A 269 -4.30 -12.67 23.90
C LEU A 269 -2.90 -12.77 24.52
N GLY A 270 -2.63 -13.83 25.30
CA GLY A 270 -1.30 -14.14 25.84
C GLY A 270 -0.20 -14.26 24.78
N GLN A 271 -0.51 -14.79 23.60
CA GLN A 271 0.45 -14.85 22.50
C GLN A 271 0.76 -13.48 21.92
N VAL A 272 -0.23 -12.59 21.85
CA VAL A 272 -0.08 -11.22 21.36
C VAL A 272 0.72 -10.39 22.36
N SER A 273 0.36 -10.46 23.65
CA SER A 273 1.05 -9.75 24.73
C SER A 273 2.51 -10.18 24.84
N ALA A 274 2.78 -11.49 24.84
CA ALA A 274 4.13 -12.03 24.86
C ALA A 274 4.98 -11.54 23.68
N GLY A 275 4.41 -11.55 22.47
CA GLY A 275 5.11 -11.06 21.28
C GLY A 275 5.36 -9.55 21.30
N LEU A 276 4.39 -8.74 21.73
CA LEU A 276 4.59 -7.29 21.82
C LEU A 276 5.60 -6.92 22.92
N ASN A 277 5.62 -7.67 24.02
CA ASN A 277 6.49 -7.43 25.17
C ASN A 277 7.99 -7.64 24.88
N THR A 278 8.37 -8.36 23.83
CA THR A 278 9.79 -8.47 23.43
C THR A 278 10.41 -7.11 23.08
N ARG A 279 9.61 -6.15 22.59
CA ARG A 279 10.03 -4.77 22.30
C ARG A 279 10.49 -4.03 23.56
N PHE A 280 10.00 -4.47 24.70
CA PHE A 280 10.35 -3.99 26.01
C PHE A 280 11.38 -4.87 26.70
N ASP A 281 12.12 -5.72 25.98
CA ASP A 281 13.15 -6.57 26.60
C ASP A 281 12.57 -7.57 27.61
N LEU A 282 11.37 -8.08 27.32
CA LEU A 282 10.67 -9.10 28.10
C LEU A 282 10.44 -10.34 27.24
N TYR A 283 11.05 -11.45 27.63
CA TYR A 283 11.01 -12.74 26.94
C TYR A 283 10.30 -13.76 27.81
N SER A 284 9.02 -14.01 27.52
CA SER A 284 8.21 -15.01 28.22
C SER A 284 8.83 -16.41 28.16
N GLY A 285 8.29 -17.37 28.92
CA GLY A 285 8.82 -18.73 28.97
C GLY A 285 8.96 -19.37 27.58
N SER A 286 8.05 -19.06 26.66
CA SER A 286 8.08 -19.53 25.29
C SER A 286 9.06 -18.79 24.36
N LEU A 287 9.49 -17.58 24.72
CA LEU A 287 10.35 -16.70 23.92
C LEU A 287 11.77 -16.55 24.48
N ASN A 288 12.06 -17.06 25.68
CA ASN A 288 13.38 -16.96 26.32
C ASN A 288 14.53 -17.54 25.48
N LYS A 289 14.26 -18.55 24.65
CA LYS A 289 15.21 -19.15 23.70
C LYS A 289 15.69 -18.18 22.61
N TYR A 290 14.94 -17.09 22.38
CA TYR A 290 15.25 -16.06 21.39
C TYR A 290 15.93 -14.85 22.00
N ASP A 291 16.33 -14.89 23.27
CA ASP A 291 17.02 -13.78 23.96
C ASP A 291 18.39 -13.42 23.38
N LYS A 292 18.87 -14.14 22.35
CA LYS A 292 20.08 -13.85 21.57
C LYS A 292 19.82 -13.64 20.08
N ASP A 293 18.59 -13.88 19.62
CA ASP A 293 18.24 -13.81 18.21
C ASP A 293 17.96 -12.36 17.82
N TRP A 294 18.71 -11.84 16.86
CA TRP A 294 18.57 -10.48 16.35
C TRP A 294 17.16 -10.17 15.81
N ASN A 295 16.44 -11.17 15.31
CA ASN A 295 15.07 -10.99 14.82
C ASN A 295 14.09 -10.66 15.96
N PHE A 296 14.41 -11.09 17.19
CA PHE A 296 13.60 -10.88 18.40
C PHE A 296 14.16 -9.76 19.29
N ARG A 297 15.10 -8.96 18.79
CA ARG A 297 15.73 -7.88 19.55
C ARG A 297 14.69 -6.88 20.09
N PRO A 298 14.92 -6.30 21.28
CA PRO A 298 14.06 -5.26 21.82
C PRO A 298 14.33 -3.91 21.17
N ALA A 299 13.59 -2.88 21.56
CA ALA A 299 13.90 -1.51 21.15
C ALA A 299 15.21 -0.99 21.78
N THR A 300 15.78 0.07 21.22
CA THR A 300 16.96 0.72 21.82
C THR A 300 16.65 1.32 23.19
N ASN A 301 15.42 1.81 23.41
CA ASN A 301 14.94 2.26 24.72
C ASN A 301 13.79 1.37 25.20
N VAL A 302 14.03 0.64 26.29
CA VAL A 302 13.12 -0.36 26.86
C VAL A 302 12.56 0.05 28.21
N ARG A 303 12.72 1.31 28.63
CA ARG A 303 12.24 1.81 29.94
C ARG A 303 10.74 1.54 30.11
N LYS A 304 10.36 1.02 31.27
CA LYS A 304 9.00 0.51 31.53
C LYS A 304 8.58 0.57 33.00
N GLY A 305 9.39 1.10 33.91
CA GLY A 305 9.04 1.20 35.34
C GLY A 305 9.01 -0.15 36.06
N GLN A 306 9.92 -1.06 35.70
CA GLN A 306 9.92 -2.45 36.17
C GLN A 306 10.92 -2.69 37.31
N LYS A 307 10.63 -3.69 38.17
CA LYS A 307 11.57 -4.24 39.16
C LYS A 307 12.84 -4.80 38.51
N SER A 308 13.98 -4.61 39.17
CA SER A 308 15.27 -5.11 38.68
C SER A 308 15.26 -6.64 38.46
N ASN A 309 16.00 -7.11 37.46
CA ASN A 309 16.24 -8.54 37.16
C ASN A 309 15.01 -9.38 36.76
N THR A 310 13.89 -8.77 36.37
CA THR A 310 12.75 -9.50 35.81
C THR A 310 12.82 -9.49 34.29
N CYS A 311 12.94 -10.66 33.65
CA CYS A 311 13.09 -10.75 32.19
C CYS A 311 11.97 -11.53 31.49
N ASN A 312 11.14 -12.24 32.24
CA ASN A 312 10.14 -13.18 31.70
C ASN A 312 8.71 -12.68 31.76
N LYS A 313 8.45 -11.59 32.50
CA LYS A 313 7.13 -10.98 32.62
C LYS A 313 7.28 -9.51 32.99
N TYR A 314 6.25 -8.73 32.72
CA TYR A 314 6.20 -7.37 33.21
C TYR A 314 5.82 -7.35 34.70
N ASP A 315 6.70 -6.81 35.55
CA ASP A 315 6.48 -6.65 36.99
C ASP A 315 6.78 -5.19 37.39
N PRO A 316 5.79 -4.28 37.30
CA PRO A 316 5.98 -2.87 37.60
C PRO A 316 6.32 -2.65 39.07
N VAL A 317 7.17 -1.65 39.34
CA VAL A 317 7.46 -1.24 40.72
C VAL A 317 6.26 -0.50 41.32
N THR A 318 6.00 -0.70 42.60
CA THR A 318 4.88 -0.06 43.31
C THR A 318 5.33 1.10 44.19
N ASP A 319 6.63 1.27 44.40
CA ASP A 319 7.23 2.30 45.26
C ASP A 319 7.51 3.63 44.54
N GLY A 320 7.25 3.69 43.23
CA GLY A 320 7.49 4.89 42.41
C GLY A 320 8.97 5.20 42.17
N SER A 321 9.89 4.26 42.41
CA SER A 321 11.33 4.42 42.16
C SER A 321 11.71 4.29 40.68
N ALA A 322 10.80 3.79 39.84
CA ALA A 322 10.88 3.75 38.39
C ALA A 322 9.47 3.95 37.83
N LEU A 323 9.34 4.62 36.68
CA LEU A 323 8.03 4.85 36.07
C LEU A 323 8.03 4.53 34.57
N PRO A 324 6.97 3.91 34.04
CA PRO A 324 6.72 3.89 32.61
C PRO A 324 6.36 5.31 32.11
N LEU A 325 6.31 5.49 30.79
CA LEU A 325 5.70 6.68 30.23
C LEU A 325 4.25 6.83 30.76
N PRO A 326 3.85 8.04 31.20
CA PRO A 326 2.62 8.22 31.94
C PRO A 326 1.37 7.87 31.09
N PRO A 327 0.36 7.22 31.69
CA PRO A 327 -0.91 6.96 31.00
C PRO A 327 -1.66 8.26 30.71
N GLY A 328 -2.57 8.23 29.74
CA GLY A 328 -3.46 9.33 29.39
C GLY A 328 -4.51 9.61 30.46
N ALA A 329 -4.88 10.89 30.58
CA ALA A 329 -5.93 11.36 31.47
C ALA A 329 -7.32 11.17 30.85
N ASN A 330 -8.33 11.00 31.72
CA ASN A 330 -9.76 10.94 31.34
C ASN A 330 -10.06 9.96 30.18
N TYR A 331 -9.55 8.74 30.28
CA TYR A 331 -9.78 7.71 29.25
C TYR A 331 -11.28 7.46 29.03
N ASN A 332 -11.73 7.58 27.78
CA ASN A 332 -13.12 7.31 27.39
C ASN A 332 -13.22 5.91 26.78
N SER A 333 -13.81 4.97 27.52
CA SER A 333 -13.96 3.58 27.09
C SER A 333 -14.89 3.38 25.90
N THR A 334 -15.81 4.31 25.64
CA THR A 334 -16.71 4.26 24.47
C THR A 334 -15.98 4.68 23.20
N LYS A 335 -15.00 5.58 23.30
CA LYS A 335 -14.24 6.12 22.15
C LYS A 335 -12.90 5.41 21.93
N GLY A 336 -12.38 4.73 22.94
CA GLY A 336 -11.11 4.00 22.85
C GLY A 336 -9.86 4.85 23.11
N TYR A 337 -9.97 6.09 23.59
CA TYR A 337 -8.83 6.99 23.79
C TYR A 337 -8.96 7.98 24.96
N SER A 338 -7.80 8.51 25.38
CA SER A 338 -7.64 9.53 26.42
C SER A 338 -7.75 10.96 25.90
N ASP A 339 -7.77 11.94 26.80
CA ASP A 339 -7.54 13.35 26.46
C ASP A 339 -6.15 13.58 25.86
N LYS A 340 -6.01 14.67 25.08
CA LYS A 340 -4.71 15.15 24.57
C LYS A 340 -3.88 15.69 25.73
N ILE A 341 -2.55 15.59 25.64
CA ILE A 341 -1.68 16.27 26.59
C ILE A 341 -1.78 17.78 26.34
N THR A 342 -2.18 18.53 27.36
CA THR A 342 -2.33 20.00 27.28
C THR A 342 -1.09 20.74 27.78
N ASN A 343 -0.28 20.11 28.63
CA ASN A 343 0.96 20.69 29.15
C ASN A 343 1.97 19.57 29.45
N ALA A 344 3.01 19.49 28.62
CA ALA A 344 4.07 18.48 28.75
C ALA A 344 4.90 18.64 30.03
N SER A 345 5.12 19.87 30.50
CA SER A 345 5.91 20.13 31.71
C SER A 345 5.25 19.52 32.94
N THR A 346 3.94 19.70 33.11
CA THR A 346 3.21 19.09 34.23
C THR A 346 2.95 17.61 34.02
N PHE A 347 2.65 17.19 32.79
CA PHE A 347 2.30 15.80 32.49
C PHE A 347 3.49 14.84 32.68
N TYR A 348 4.70 15.26 32.30
CA TYR A 348 5.92 14.45 32.46
C TYR A 348 6.75 14.80 33.70
N ALA A 349 6.30 15.73 34.57
CA ALA A 349 7.09 16.18 35.72
C ALA A 349 7.55 15.01 36.62
N GLN A 350 6.64 14.12 36.98
CA GLN A 350 6.95 12.98 37.83
C GLN A 350 7.85 11.96 37.10
N TYR A 351 7.56 11.69 35.82
CA TYR A 351 8.36 10.81 34.97
C TYR A 351 9.82 11.28 34.91
N TRP A 352 10.06 12.56 34.58
CA TRP A 352 11.41 13.13 34.51
C TRP A 352 12.11 13.15 35.86
N SER A 353 11.40 13.56 36.92
CA SER A 353 11.97 13.57 38.26
C SER A 353 12.43 12.18 38.70
N VAL A 354 11.66 11.13 38.41
CA VAL A 354 11.98 9.76 38.82
C VAL A 354 13.03 9.12 37.92
N ASN A 355 12.90 9.22 36.61
CA ASN A 355 13.73 8.46 35.66
C ASN A 355 15.05 9.16 35.29
N HIS A 356 15.18 10.46 35.55
CA HIS A 356 16.34 11.27 35.18
C HIS A 356 16.91 12.07 36.36
N LYS A 357 17.12 11.40 37.50
CA LYS A 357 17.85 11.94 38.67
C LYS A 357 17.32 13.30 39.19
N GLY A 358 16.01 13.49 39.18
CA GLY A 358 15.38 14.73 39.65
C GLY A 358 15.37 15.87 38.63
N ALA A 359 15.74 15.62 37.37
CA ALA A 359 15.69 16.62 36.31
C ALA A 359 14.26 17.15 36.09
N SER A 360 14.17 18.43 35.71
CA SER A 360 12.96 19.02 35.16
C SER A 360 12.70 18.52 33.73
N VAL A 361 11.45 18.57 33.28
CA VAL A 361 11.09 18.28 31.89
C VAL A 361 11.82 19.26 30.97
N PRO A 362 12.64 18.80 30.00
CA PRO A 362 13.29 19.66 29.03
C PRO A 362 12.28 20.18 28.00
N ASN A 363 12.70 21.16 27.19
CA ASN A 363 11.90 21.59 26.04
C ASN A 363 12.00 20.54 24.92
N ILE A 364 10.96 19.74 24.75
CA ILE A 364 10.91 18.63 23.79
C ILE A 364 10.05 19.07 22.60
N PRO A 365 10.60 19.11 21.37
CA PRO A 365 9.81 19.46 20.18
C PRO A 365 8.74 18.41 19.85
N SER A 366 7.57 18.85 19.40
CA SER A 366 6.47 17.98 18.98
C SER A 366 6.66 17.39 17.57
N THR A 367 7.74 16.63 17.38
CA THR A 367 8.14 16.12 16.05
C THR A 367 7.16 15.15 15.40
N SER A 368 6.30 14.51 16.20
CA SER A 368 5.28 13.57 15.72
C SER A 368 3.93 14.22 15.39
N HIS A 369 3.77 15.52 15.66
CA HIS A 369 2.54 16.22 15.29
C HIS A 369 2.54 16.52 13.77
N PRO A 370 1.41 16.34 13.07
CA PRO A 370 1.33 16.44 11.60
C PRO A 370 1.78 17.78 11.02
N THR A 371 1.48 18.89 11.70
CA THR A 371 1.62 20.25 11.12
C THR A 371 2.31 21.28 12.03
N SER A 372 2.81 20.89 13.20
CA SER A 372 3.26 21.86 14.22
C SER A 372 4.35 21.29 15.11
N LEU A 373 5.42 22.06 15.35
CA LEU A 373 6.52 21.69 16.24
C LEU A 373 6.42 22.32 17.64
N THR A 374 5.31 23.00 17.94
CA THR A 374 5.11 23.78 19.17
C THR A 374 3.98 23.26 20.04
N GLN A 375 3.48 22.04 19.78
CA GLN A 375 2.49 21.41 20.63
C GLN A 375 3.17 20.80 21.87
N PRO A 376 2.42 20.52 22.95
CA PRO A 376 2.93 19.70 24.04
C PRO A 376 3.45 18.36 23.50
N ALA A 377 4.71 18.04 23.78
CA ALA A 377 5.35 16.81 23.31
C ALA A 377 4.52 15.56 23.63
N SER A 378 4.44 14.65 22.67
CA SER A 378 3.77 13.36 22.80
C SER A 378 4.65 12.36 23.55
N ARG A 379 4.11 11.18 23.89
CA ARG A 379 4.91 10.12 24.53
C ARG A 379 6.00 9.62 23.60
N TYR A 380 5.68 9.54 22.31
CA TYR A 380 6.66 9.20 21.29
C TYR A 380 7.75 10.27 21.13
N ASP A 381 7.39 11.56 21.21
CA ASP A 381 8.37 12.66 21.18
C ASP A 381 9.35 12.56 22.37
N VAL A 382 8.85 12.28 23.58
CA VAL A 382 9.71 12.05 24.76
C VAL A 382 10.63 10.85 24.56
N TYR A 383 10.09 9.73 24.07
CA TYR A 383 10.86 8.52 23.78
C TYR A 383 12.01 8.78 22.80
N LYS A 384 11.75 9.48 21.68
CA LYS A 384 12.79 9.88 20.73
C LYS A 384 13.80 10.83 21.36
N TYR A 385 13.32 11.79 22.14
CA TYR A 385 14.20 12.77 22.79
C TYR A 385 15.20 12.09 23.72
N GLU A 386 14.75 11.12 24.52
CA GLU A 386 15.64 10.34 25.40
C GLU A 386 16.73 9.60 24.61
N ILE A 387 16.39 9.06 23.44
CA ILE A 387 17.32 8.37 22.55
C ILE A 387 18.36 9.33 21.98
N VAL A 388 17.91 10.40 21.33
CA VAL A 388 18.78 11.33 20.60
C VAL A 388 19.72 12.09 21.55
N ASN A 389 19.30 12.33 22.78
CA ASN A 389 20.10 13.03 23.79
C ASN A 389 20.91 12.08 24.71
N GLY A 390 20.95 10.78 24.43
CA GLY A 390 21.76 9.83 25.20
C GLY A 390 21.27 9.56 26.62
N LEU A 391 19.97 9.75 26.89
CA LEU A 391 19.34 9.64 28.22
C LEU A 391 18.75 8.25 28.49
N VAL A 392 18.84 7.33 27.53
CA VAL A 392 18.39 5.93 27.67
C VAL A 392 19.10 5.22 28.82
N GLY A 393 20.39 5.52 29.03
CA GLY A 393 21.22 4.95 30.09
C GLY A 393 20.99 5.55 31.48
N ASP A 394 20.17 6.60 31.61
CA ASP A 394 19.88 7.20 32.91
C ASP A 394 19.22 6.19 33.85
N LYS A 395 19.68 6.19 35.09
CA LYS A 395 19.11 5.39 36.16
C LYS A 395 17.93 6.13 36.76
N SER A 396 16.82 5.41 36.92
CA SER A 396 15.73 5.84 37.79
C SER A 396 16.17 5.96 39.25
N LYS A 397 15.31 6.50 40.10
CA LYS A 397 15.55 6.59 41.55
C LYS A 397 15.83 5.21 42.17
N GLY A 398 16.62 5.21 43.24
CA GLY A 398 16.78 4.04 44.09
C GLY A 398 15.45 3.72 44.81
N PRO A 399 15.20 2.44 45.15
CA PRO A 399 16.14 1.31 45.07
C PRO A 399 16.24 0.64 43.68
N THR A 400 15.29 0.85 42.77
CA THR A 400 15.20 0.09 41.51
C THR A 400 16.32 0.38 40.52
N ASN A 401 16.73 1.64 40.38
CA ASN A 401 17.79 2.04 39.44
C ASN A 401 17.59 1.51 38.01
N GLU A 402 16.35 1.49 37.51
CA GLU A 402 16.01 1.01 36.16
C GLU A 402 16.71 1.88 35.10
N ARG A 403 17.14 1.27 34.00
CA ARG A 403 17.60 1.97 32.80
C ARG A 403 16.72 1.62 31.60
N GLY A 404 16.72 2.49 30.61
CA GLY A 404 16.12 2.18 29.31
C GLY A 404 17.01 1.31 28.42
N THR A 405 18.27 1.05 28.78
CA THR A 405 19.13 0.15 27.99
C THR A 405 18.70 -1.31 28.17
N PRO A 406 18.55 -2.10 27.08
CA PRO A 406 18.27 -3.53 27.17
C PRO A 406 19.25 -4.26 28.09
N SER A 407 18.75 -5.24 28.83
CA SER A 407 19.49 -6.03 29.82
C SER A 407 19.16 -7.53 29.79
N CYS A 408 17.96 -7.89 29.33
CA CYS A 408 17.51 -9.28 29.23
C CYS A 408 17.91 -9.90 27.88
N PHE A 409 17.95 -9.10 26.81
CA PHE A 409 18.53 -9.47 25.53
C PHE A 409 20.05 -9.57 25.64
N LYS A 410 20.57 -10.70 25.19
CA LYS A 410 21.97 -11.14 25.28
C LYS A 410 22.65 -11.17 23.90
N GLY A 411 21.96 -10.72 22.85
CA GLY A 411 22.55 -10.48 21.53
C GLY A 411 23.25 -9.12 21.45
N ASP A 412 23.51 -8.68 20.22
CA ASP A 412 24.10 -7.37 19.96
C ASP A 412 23.16 -6.22 20.38
N ASN A 413 23.74 -5.06 20.70
CA ASN A 413 22.94 -3.90 21.09
C ASN A 413 21.98 -3.49 19.95
N PRO A 414 20.68 -3.32 20.22
CA PRO A 414 19.71 -2.95 19.18
C PRO A 414 20.02 -1.59 18.55
N THR A 415 19.93 -1.54 17.22
CA THR A 415 20.00 -0.31 16.43
C THR A 415 18.72 0.51 16.54
N LEU A 416 18.83 1.81 16.24
CA LEU A 416 17.69 2.74 16.22
C LEU A 416 16.65 2.40 15.15
N ASP A 417 17.08 1.76 14.06
CA ASP A 417 16.28 1.45 12.89
C ASP A 417 16.28 -0.07 12.62
N PRO A 418 15.12 -0.69 12.35
CA PRO A 418 13.78 -0.20 12.64
C PRO A 418 13.52 0.02 14.12
N ASP A 419 12.78 1.08 14.44
CA ASP A 419 12.33 1.35 15.81
C ASP A 419 11.29 0.30 16.22
N ARG A 420 11.71 -0.59 17.12
CA ARG A 420 10.92 -1.77 17.49
C ARG A 420 9.63 -1.41 18.24
N ARG A 421 9.52 -0.22 18.85
CA ARG A 421 8.27 0.21 19.52
C ARG A 421 7.27 0.85 18.56
N LEU A 422 7.68 1.19 17.34
CA LEU A 422 6.74 1.51 16.27
C LEU A 422 6.25 0.21 15.63
N ILE A 423 4.93 0.08 15.50
CA ILE A 423 4.30 -1.01 14.78
C ILE A 423 3.29 -0.43 13.80
N ASN A 424 3.23 -1.01 12.61
CA ASN A 424 2.20 -0.67 11.66
C ASN A 424 1.05 -1.65 11.85
N LEU A 425 -0.18 -1.15 11.82
CA LEU A 425 -1.40 -1.95 11.93
C LEU A 425 -2.47 -1.42 10.99
N ALA A 426 -3.40 -2.30 10.61
CA ALA A 426 -4.53 -1.94 9.76
C ALA A 426 -5.61 -1.21 10.58
N ILE A 427 -6.26 -0.22 9.97
CA ILE A 427 -7.41 0.49 10.52
C ILE A 427 -8.65 0.10 9.72
N VAL A 428 -9.73 -0.24 10.41
CA VAL A 428 -10.98 -0.71 9.81
C VAL A 428 -12.14 0.07 10.39
N ASP A 429 -13.07 0.54 9.56
CA ASP A 429 -14.36 1.03 10.03
C ASP A 429 -15.23 -0.17 10.44
N CYS A 430 -15.20 -0.53 11.73
CA CYS A 430 -15.86 -1.70 12.27
C CYS A 430 -17.39 -1.56 12.27
N LEU A 431 -17.94 -0.35 12.40
CA LEU A 431 -19.38 -0.12 12.30
C LEU A 431 -19.88 -0.38 10.88
N ALA A 432 -19.10 0.00 9.86
CA ALA A 432 -19.42 -0.26 8.47
C ALA A 432 -19.26 -1.75 8.08
N ASN A 433 -18.39 -2.46 8.80
CA ASN A 433 -18.04 -3.86 8.54
C ASN A 433 -18.53 -4.82 9.64
N ALA A 434 -19.59 -4.47 10.38
CA ALA A 434 -20.06 -5.23 11.54
C ALA A 434 -20.30 -6.73 11.27
N ASP A 435 -20.74 -7.08 10.05
CA ASP A 435 -20.98 -8.47 9.64
C ASP A 435 -19.69 -9.23 9.26
N LYS A 436 -18.57 -8.54 9.06
CA LYS A 436 -17.29 -9.08 8.56
C LYS A 436 -16.16 -9.05 9.57
N ILE A 437 -16.42 -8.58 10.79
CA ILE A 437 -15.43 -8.49 11.88
C ILE A 437 -15.56 -9.64 12.90
N ASN A 438 -16.61 -10.46 12.75
CA ASN A 438 -16.86 -11.65 13.56
C ASN A 438 -16.66 -12.91 12.73
N GLY A 439 -15.49 -13.56 12.86
CA GLY A 439 -15.19 -14.81 12.16
C GLY A 439 -13.87 -14.79 11.42
N HIS A 440 -13.69 -15.77 10.52
CA HIS A 440 -12.60 -15.81 9.55
C HIS A 440 -13.14 -15.28 8.22
N THR A 441 -13.05 -13.97 8.04
CA THR A 441 -13.72 -13.22 6.98
C THR A 441 -12.75 -12.23 6.36
N GLN A 442 -12.92 -11.97 5.06
CA GLN A 442 -12.13 -10.98 4.35
C GLN A 442 -12.77 -9.60 4.50
N LEU A 443 -11.95 -8.59 4.79
CA LEU A 443 -12.34 -7.19 4.88
C LEU A 443 -11.30 -6.29 4.23
N LYS A 444 -11.73 -5.10 3.83
CA LYS A 444 -10.84 -4.07 3.26
C LYS A 444 -10.54 -3.03 4.36
N PRO A 445 -9.28 -2.83 4.76
CA PRO A 445 -8.91 -1.75 5.68
C PRO A 445 -9.17 -0.38 5.05
N ASP A 446 -9.61 0.58 5.87
CA ASP A 446 -9.79 1.99 5.50
C ASP A 446 -8.46 2.77 5.49
N GLY A 447 -7.42 2.19 6.09
CA GLY A 447 -6.08 2.75 6.11
C GLY A 447 -5.13 1.95 6.98
N TYR A 448 -3.92 2.46 7.14
CA TYR A 448 -2.94 1.94 8.07
C TYR A 448 -2.44 3.06 8.98
N ALA A 449 -2.06 2.69 10.19
CA ALA A 449 -1.46 3.60 11.15
C ALA A 449 -0.14 3.04 11.66
N SER A 450 0.86 3.91 11.79
CA SER A 450 2.05 3.63 12.58
C SER A 450 1.78 4.07 14.00
N VAL A 451 1.85 3.13 14.94
CA VAL A 451 1.53 3.36 16.34
C VAL A 451 2.73 3.05 17.22
N PHE A 452 2.94 3.91 18.21
CA PHE A 452 3.94 3.74 19.25
C PHE A 452 3.37 2.96 20.43
N LEU A 453 4.04 1.88 20.81
CA LEU A 453 3.70 1.07 21.96
C LEU A 453 4.22 1.71 23.25
N ASN A 454 3.31 2.19 24.10
CA ASN A 454 3.64 3.04 25.24
C ASN A 454 4.21 2.26 26.43
N THR A 455 3.58 1.14 26.79
CA THR A 455 3.96 0.30 27.93
C THR A 455 3.86 -1.19 27.60
N PRO A 456 4.57 -2.06 28.33
CA PRO A 456 4.33 -3.50 28.23
C PRO A 456 2.87 -3.85 28.55
N ILE A 457 2.38 -4.91 27.93
CA ILE A 457 1.08 -5.48 28.21
C ILE A 457 1.21 -6.32 29.48
N ALA A 458 0.40 -5.98 30.49
CA ALA A 458 0.35 -6.68 31.78
C ALA A 458 -0.82 -7.66 31.82
N LYS A 459 -0.70 -8.73 32.61
CA LYS A 459 -1.85 -9.53 33.01
C LYS A 459 -2.70 -8.76 34.01
N VAL A 460 -4.02 -8.96 33.97
CA VAL A 460 -4.95 -8.47 35.00
C VAL A 460 -4.61 -9.08 36.35
N ASN A 461 -4.31 -10.38 36.38
CA ASN A 461 -3.72 -11.07 37.53
C ASN A 461 -2.20 -11.22 37.33
N PRO A 462 -1.34 -10.52 38.10
CA PRO A 462 0.12 -10.57 37.94
C PRO A 462 0.78 -11.96 38.15
N ASN A 463 0.02 -12.91 38.69
CA ASN A 463 0.47 -14.29 38.91
C ASN A 463 0.16 -15.22 37.74
N ASP A 464 -0.65 -14.79 36.77
CA ASP A 464 -0.94 -15.60 35.59
C ASP A 464 0.32 -15.76 34.73
N ASP A 465 0.44 -16.91 34.09
CA ASP A 465 1.49 -17.17 33.11
C ASP A 465 1.39 -16.16 31.96
N PRO A 466 2.47 -15.41 31.64
CA PRO A 466 2.50 -14.48 30.50
C PRO A 466 2.04 -15.10 29.18
N ASP A 467 2.35 -16.37 28.94
CA ASP A 467 1.96 -17.09 27.72
C ASP A 467 0.55 -17.74 27.82
N GLY A 468 -0.06 -17.72 29.01
CA GLY A 468 -1.30 -18.39 29.33
C GLY A 468 -2.56 -17.65 28.90
N THR A 469 -3.72 -18.24 29.22
CA THR A 469 -5.06 -17.75 28.88
C THR A 469 -5.62 -16.70 29.84
N GLY A 470 -4.86 -16.31 30.87
CA GLY A 470 -5.23 -15.25 31.81
C GLY A 470 -5.53 -13.92 31.10
N ALA A 471 -6.46 -13.14 31.65
CA ALA A 471 -6.90 -11.88 31.06
C ALA A 471 -5.76 -10.86 30.98
N GLU A 472 -5.67 -10.16 29.84
CA GLU A 472 -4.69 -9.10 29.60
C GLU A 472 -5.28 -7.72 29.92
N MET A 473 -4.43 -6.81 30.39
CA MET A 473 -4.72 -5.38 30.37
C MET A 473 -4.73 -4.88 28.91
N PRO A 474 -5.48 -3.80 28.61
CA PRO A 474 -5.49 -3.21 27.27
C PRO A 474 -4.09 -2.81 26.78
N ILE A 475 -3.85 -2.96 25.48
CA ILE A 475 -2.61 -2.52 24.83
C ILE A 475 -2.64 -0.99 24.72
N SER A 476 -1.64 -0.32 25.30
CA SER A 476 -1.52 1.14 25.34
C SER A 476 -0.70 1.63 24.15
N LEU A 477 -1.33 2.42 23.27
CA LEU A 477 -0.77 2.87 22.00
C LEU A 477 -0.94 4.39 21.81
N GLU A 478 -0.09 4.98 20.98
CA GLU A 478 -0.23 6.36 20.50
C GLU A 478 -0.03 6.36 18.98
N ILE A 479 -0.93 7.01 18.23
CA ILE A 479 -0.81 7.09 16.77
C ILE A 479 0.21 8.17 16.42
N VAL A 480 1.24 7.78 15.66
CA VAL A 480 2.38 8.62 15.29
C VAL A 480 2.34 9.03 13.82
N ASP A 481 1.83 8.13 12.97
CA ASP A 481 1.70 8.38 11.55
C ASP A 481 0.53 7.57 10.96
N VAL A 482 0.08 7.95 9.77
CA VAL A 482 -0.97 7.30 8.98
C VAL A 482 -0.56 7.27 7.51
N ASP A 483 -1.24 6.45 6.71
CA ASP A 483 -0.89 6.27 5.31
C ASP A 483 -1.35 7.43 4.40
N GLY A 484 -0.53 7.71 3.40
CA GLY A 484 -0.70 8.65 2.29
C GLY A 484 -0.65 10.13 2.66
N PRO A 485 -1.14 11.02 1.76
CA PRO A 485 -0.78 12.46 1.76
C PRO A 485 -1.17 13.27 3.00
N LEU A 486 -2.03 12.73 3.86
CA LEU A 486 -2.44 13.37 5.10
C LEU A 486 -1.60 12.94 6.31
N GLY A 487 -0.71 11.96 6.14
CA GLY A 487 0.28 11.54 7.12
C GLY A 487 1.61 12.27 6.97
N ASN A 488 2.59 11.84 7.76
CA ASN A 488 3.98 12.31 7.76
C ASN A 488 4.86 11.55 6.75
N GLY A 489 4.31 10.56 6.03
CA GLY A 489 4.97 9.83 4.94
C GLY A 489 6.02 8.80 5.38
N ALA A 490 6.16 8.52 6.69
CA ALA A 490 7.04 7.46 7.16
C ALA A 490 6.43 6.09 6.84
N LEU A 491 5.11 5.96 6.97
CA LEU A 491 4.38 4.74 6.67
C LEU A 491 4.30 4.45 5.16
N ASP A 492 4.35 5.46 4.30
CA ASP A 492 4.28 5.30 2.84
C ASP A 492 5.44 4.46 2.29
N LYS A 493 6.59 4.48 2.97
CA LYS A 493 7.76 3.67 2.61
C LYS A 493 7.56 2.17 2.88
N ALA A 494 6.58 1.79 3.70
CA ALA A 494 6.28 0.40 4.00
C ALA A 494 5.41 -0.28 2.93
N PHE A 495 4.81 0.51 2.03
CA PHE A 495 3.96 -0.01 0.96
C PHE A 495 4.77 -0.36 -0.30
N ARG A 496 4.37 -1.45 -0.94
CA ARG A 496 4.75 -1.83 -2.30
C ARG A 496 3.57 -1.51 -3.21
N ASN A 497 3.81 -0.64 -4.18
CA ASN A 497 2.83 -0.17 -5.15
C ASN A 497 3.11 -0.87 -6.48
N GLU A 498 2.13 -1.60 -7.00
CA GLU A 498 2.25 -2.36 -8.24
C GLU A 498 1.10 -1.98 -9.17
N ALA A 499 1.44 -1.27 -10.26
CA ALA A 499 0.51 -1.05 -11.37
C ALA A 499 0.81 -2.09 -12.46
N GLN A 500 -0.21 -2.83 -12.90
CA GLN A 500 -0.05 -3.91 -13.87
C GLN A 500 -1.10 -3.84 -14.98
N LEU A 501 -0.73 -4.32 -16.17
CA LEU A 501 -1.62 -4.45 -17.32
C LEU A 501 -2.33 -5.81 -17.28
N TYR A 502 -3.61 -5.80 -17.63
CA TYR A 502 -4.45 -6.98 -17.81
C TYR A 502 -4.82 -7.05 -19.29
N ARG A 503 -4.57 -8.19 -19.92
CA ARG A 503 -4.71 -8.38 -21.37
C ARG A 503 -5.57 -9.59 -21.67
#